data_AF-A0AAV7U725-F1
#
_entry.id   AF-A0AAV7U725-F1
#
_cell.length_a   1.000
_cell.length_b   1.000
_cell.length_c   1.000
_cell.angle_alpha   90.00
_cell.angle_beta   90.00
_cell.angle_gamma   90.00
#
_symmetry.space_group_name_H-M   'P 1'
#
loop_
_entity.id
_entity.type
_entity.pdbx_description
1 polymer ?
#
loop_
_entity_poly.entity_id
_entity_poly.type
_entity_poly.pdbx_seq_one_letter_code
_entity_poly.pdbx_strand_id
1 'polypeptide(L)'
;MGDGQPANVKFFSRVQRADEDIASYVASLRGLALSCDFDQLLDSLIRDQLVRCAYDKKIREKLLMKDPNLEEAIQIAKRMEHTAIWLQEMDGVTKEMKQGIVAEVKRKEEPRAKAEWNKPTRNSEGTKVNNEEKRRTQEGRDIKCYRCDAPGHIASRKASAARNAICHNYGKRGHFAKVCRLKSKVGNKSIQEIQDVCETMEDIILTMNGGR
;
A
#
# COMPACT_ATOMS: atom_id res chain seq x y z
N MET A 1 3.98 -1.11 -47.98
CA MET A 1 5.00 -2.08 -47.55
C MET A 1 4.93 -2.11 -46.03
N GLY A 2 4.51 -3.22 -45.42
CA GLY A 2 4.38 -3.30 -43.96
C GLY A 2 5.73 -3.68 -43.38
N ASP A 3 6.42 -2.72 -42.78
CA ASP A 3 7.71 -2.93 -42.12
C ASP A 3 7.50 -3.87 -40.92
N GLY A 4 7.62 -5.17 -41.17
CA GLY A 4 7.54 -6.18 -40.14
C GLY A 4 8.79 -6.09 -39.27
N GLN A 5 8.69 -5.39 -38.14
CA GLN A 5 9.76 -5.38 -37.12
C GLN A 5 10.26 -6.81 -36.88
N PRO A 6 11.58 -7.01 -36.76
CA PRO A 6 12.17 -8.33 -36.58
C PRO A 6 11.71 -8.94 -35.25
N ALA A 7 11.65 -10.27 -35.21
CA ALA A 7 11.04 -11.00 -34.09
C ALA A 7 11.69 -10.72 -32.73
N ASN A 8 13.02 -10.55 -32.72
CA ASN A 8 13.78 -10.19 -31.53
C ASN A 8 13.38 -8.81 -31.00
N VAL A 9 13.17 -7.82 -31.87
CA VAL A 9 12.71 -6.48 -31.47
C VAL A 9 11.33 -6.58 -30.85
N LYS A 10 10.40 -7.34 -31.46
CA LYS A 10 9.06 -7.58 -30.89
C LYS A 10 9.11 -8.27 -29.53
N PHE A 11 10.06 -9.18 -29.32
CA PHE A 11 10.26 -9.85 -28.02
C PHE A 11 10.69 -8.83 -26.96
N PHE A 12 11.73 -8.04 -27.23
CA PHE A 12 12.27 -7.10 -26.24
C PHE A 12 11.36 -5.90 -25.96
N SER A 13 10.51 -5.53 -26.91
CA SER A 13 9.50 -4.46 -26.74
C SER A 13 8.20 -4.94 -26.09
N ARG A 14 8.05 -6.25 -25.81
CA ARG A 14 6.80 -6.80 -25.31
C ARG A 14 6.60 -6.49 -23.83
N VAL A 15 5.56 -5.72 -23.50
CA VAL A 15 5.18 -5.39 -22.11
C VAL A 15 3.87 -6.07 -21.74
N GLN A 16 3.76 -6.62 -20.52
CA GLN A 16 2.51 -7.24 -20.05
C GLN A 16 1.39 -6.20 -20.01
N ARG A 17 0.23 -6.55 -20.56
CA ARG A 17 -0.94 -5.67 -20.53
C ARG A 17 -1.64 -5.72 -19.17
N ALA A 18 -2.35 -4.66 -18.80
CA ALA A 18 -3.08 -4.59 -17.53
C ALA A 18 -4.17 -5.65 -17.39
N ASP A 19 -4.73 -6.10 -18.51
CA ASP A 19 -5.78 -7.11 -18.63
C ASP A 19 -5.25 -8.50 -18.99
N GLU A 20 -3.94 -8.68 -19.02
CA GLU A 20 -3.30 -9.94 -19.38
C GLU A 20 -2.72 -10.62 -18.14
N ASP A 21 -3.05 -11.89 -17.93
CA ASP A 21 -2.48 -12.68 -16.84
C ASP A 21 -1.04 -13.12 -17.13
N ILE A 22 -0.32 -13.54 -16.08
CA ILE A 22 1.08 -13.98 -16.19
C ILE A 22 1.26 -15.17 -17.14
N ALA A 23 0.34 -16.13 -17.18
CA ALA A 23 0.46 -17.30 -18.05
C ALA A 23 0.33 -16.92 -19.52
N SER A 24 -0.65 -16.08 -19.87
CA SER A 24 -0.87 -15.56 -21.21
C SER A 24 0.30 -14.70 -21.70
N TYR A 25 0.86 -13.87 -20.81
CA TYR A 25 2.03 -13.06 -21.11
C TYR A 25 3.26 -13.91 -21.44
N VAL A 26 3.57 -14.91 -20.60
CA VAL A 26 4.70 -15.82 -20.83
C VAL A 26 4.50 -16.66 -22.09
N ALA A 27 3.28 -17.10 -22.37
CA ALA A 27 2.96 -17.81 -23.61
C ALA A 27 3.21 -16.92 -24.86
N SER A 28 2.83 -15.65 -24.79
CA SER A 28 3.12 -14.68 -25.85
C SER A 28 4.63 -14.48 -26.06
N LEU A 29 5.40 -14.36 -24.98
CA LEU A 29 6.87 -14.24 -25.05
C LEU A 29 7.51 -15.47 -25.70
N ARG A 30 7.06 -16.67 -25.31
CA ARG A 30 7.50 -17.93 -25.94
C ARG A 30 7.16 -17.95 -27.42
N GLY A 31 5.96 -17.51 -27.80
CA GLY A 31 5.54 -17.44 -29.20
C GLY A 31 6.41 -16.49 -30.04
N LEU A 32 6.76 -15.32 -29.51
CA LEU A 32 7.65 -14.37 -30.18
C LEU A 32 9.08 -14.92 -30.32
N ALA A 33 9.54 -15.63 -29.31
CA ALA A 33 10.85 -16.25 -29.29
C ALA A 33 11.01 -17.44 -30.25
N LEU A 34 9.93 -18.08 -30.72
CA LEU A 34 10.02 -19.20 -31.68
C LEU A 34 10.72 -18.83 -32.98
N SER A 35 10.62 -17.57 -33.38
CA SER A 35 11.26 -17.03 -34.58
C SER A 35 12.58 -16.30 -34.28
N CYS A 36 13.11 -16.47 -33.07
CA CYS A 36 14.37 -15.89 -32.62
C CYS A 36 15.39 -17.00 -32.33
N ASP A 37 16.64 -16.78 -32.71
CA ASP A 37 17.75 -17.71 -32.43
C ASP A 37 18.31 -17.45 -31.01
N PHE A 38 17.50 -17.69 -29.98
CA PHE A 38 17.90 -17.49 -28.57
C PHE A 38 18.52 -18.73 -27.91
N ASP A 39 18.27 -19.92 -28.48
CA ASP A 39 18.82 -21.20 -28.01
C ASP A 39 18.75 -21.37 -26.47
N GLN A 40 19.89 -21.61 -25.83
CA GLN A 40 20.03 -21.87 -24.40
C GLN A 40 19.71 -20.62 -23.54
N LEU A 41 19.69 -19.42 -24.13
CA LEU A 41 19.40 -18.18 -23.43
C LEU A 41 17.91 -17.89 -23.32
N LEU A 42 17.05 -18.63 -24.05
CA LEU A 42 15.61 -18.40 -24.11
C LEU A 42 14.98 -18.21 -22.73
N ASP A 43 15.25 -19.13 -21.80
CA ASP A 43 14.64 -19.10 -20.48
C ASP A 43 15.12 -17.91 -19.64
N SER A 44 16.40 -17.57 -19.75
CA SER A 44 16.98 -16.39 -19.09
C SER A 44 16.35 -15.11 -19.63
N LEU A 45 16.20 -15.00 -20.96
CA LEU A 45 15.63 -13.82 -21.60
C LEU A 45 14.14 -13.64 -21.26
N ILE A 46 13.36 -14.72 -21.22
CA ILE A 46 11.95 -14.66 -20.79
C ILE A 46 11.86 -14.24 -19.32
N ARG A 47 12.73 -14.77 -18.46
CA ARG A 47 12.79 -14.36 -17.05
C ARG A 47 13.11 -12.87 -16.94
N ASP A 48 14.13 -12.38 -17.64
CA ASP A 48 14.54 -10.98 -17.59
C ASP A 48 13.43 -10.06 -18.12
N GLN A 49 12.73 -10.50 -19.17
CA GLN A 49 11.55 -9.83 -19.69
C GLN A 49 10.40 -9.78 -18.67
N LEU A 50 10.20 -10.85 -17.89
CA LEU A 50 9.20 -10.89 -16.82
C LEU A 50 9.58 -9.95 -15.66
N VAL A 51 10.86 -9.94 -15.25
CA VAL A 51 11.37 -9.05 -14.20
C VAL A 51 11.20 -7.58 -14.60
N ARG A 52 11.45 -7.25 -15.86
CA ARG A 52 11.39 -5.87 -16.36
C ARG A 52 9.97 -5.41 -16.68
N CYS A 53 9.18 -6.25 -17.31
CA CYS A 53 7.97 -5.84 -18.02
C CYS A 53 6.68 -6.51 -17.51
N ALA A 54 6.71 -7.25 -16.40
CA ALA A 54 5.47 -7.65 -15.72
C ALA A 54 4.69 -6.42 -15.26
N TYR A 55 3.37 -6.45 -15.35
CA TYR A 55 2.49 -5.33 -15.06
C TYR A 55 2.55 -4.92 -13.58
N ASP A 56 2.45 -5.90 -12.67
CA ASP A 56 2.52 -5.63 -11.23
C ASP A 56 3.96 -5.37 -10.78
N LYS A 57 4.21 -4.14 -10.31
CA LYS A 57 5.50 -3.72 -9.74
C LYS A 57 5.97 -4.62 -8.59
N LYS A 58 5.07 -5.13 -7.76
CA LYS A 58 5.42 -6.01 -6.64
C LYS A 58 6.00 -7.33 -7.14
N ILE A 59 5.47 -7.84 -8.26
CA ILE A 59 6.02 -9.03 -8.90
C ILE A 59 7.44 -8.73 -9.38
N ARG A 60 7.65 -7.62 -10.11
CA ARG A 60 8.99 -7.19 -10.57
C ARG A 60 10.00 -7.07 -9.44
N GLU A 61 9.64 -6.36 -8.37
CA GLU A 61 10.48 -6.20 -7.17
C GLU A 61 10.81 -7.55 -6.52
N LYS A 62 9.82 -8.43 -6.39
CA LYS A 62 10.00 -9.73 -5.74
C LYS A 62 10.89 -10.66 -6.56
N LEU A 63 10.74 -10.66 -7.88
CA LEU A 63 11.57 -11.45 -8.79
C LEU A 63 13.01 -10.94 -8.81
N LEU A 64 13.20 -9.62 -8.89
CA LEU A 64 14.54 -9.00 -8.85
C LEU A 64 15.29 -9.32 -7.55
N MET A 65 14.59 -9.37 -6.41
CA MET A 65 15.21 -9.70 -5.12
C MET A 65 15.60 -11.17 -4.97
N LYS A 66 14.85 -12.10 -5.58
CA LYS A 66 15.07 -13.54 -5.39
C LYS A 66 16.01 -14.12 -6.45
N ASP A 67 16.12 -13.47 -7.61
CA ASP A 67 16.84 -13.96 -8.79
C ASP A 67 16.54 -15.45 -9.13
N PRO A 68 15.25 -15.81 -9.34
CA PRO A 68 14.86 -17.19 -9.59
C PRO A 68 15.17 -17.62 -11.04
N ASN A 69 15.22 -18.94 -11.29
CA ASN A 69 15.10 -19.45 -12.67
C ASN A 69 13.70 -19.18 -13.25
N LEU A 70 13.51 -19.41 -14.55
CA LEU A 70 12.24 -19.10 -15.23
C LEU A 70 11.03 -19.81 -14.60
N GLU A 71 11.13 -21.10 -14.33
CA GLU A 71 10.01 -21.87 -13.76
C GLU A 71 9.63 -21.32 -12.38
N GLU A 72 10.62 -21.10 -11.52
CA GLU A 72 10.40 -20.48 -10.21
C GLU A 72 9.81 -19.06 -10.32
N ALA A 73 10.26 -18.26 -11.30
CA ALA A 73 9.74 -16.92 -11.54
C ALA A 73 8.26 -16.95 -11.88
N ILE A 74 7.86 -17.83 -12.80
CA ILE A 74 6.47 -18.03 -13.21
C ILE A 74 5.62 -18.43 -11.99
N GLN A 75 6.09 -19.38 -11.18
CA GLN A 75 5.35 -19.83 -10.00
C GLN A 75 5.19 -18.73 -8.95
N ILE A 76 6.20 -17.89 -8.74
CA ILE A 76 6.11 -16.75 -7.81
C ILE A 76 5.11 -15.73 -8.34
N ALA A 77 5.21 -15.35 -9.61
CA ALA A 77 4.35 -14.37 -10.24
C ALA A 77 2.87 -14.81 -10.22
N LYS A 78 2.57 -16.06 -10.60
CA LYS A 78 1.22 -16.64 -10.53
C LYS A 78 0.65 -16.64 -9.11
N ARG A 79 1.45 -17.02 -8.10
CA ARG A 79 1.02 -17.00 -6.70
C ARG A 79 0.68 -15.58 -6.25
N MET A 80 1.45 -14.59 -6.66
CA MET A 80 1.20 -13.19 -6.32
C MET A 80 -0.05 -12.63 -7.00
N GLU A 81 -0.25 -12.94 -8.28
CA GLU A 81 -1.46 -12.60 -9.03
C GLU A 81 -2.71 -13.17 -8.36
N HIS A 82 -2.68 -14.48 -8.03
CA HIS A 82 -3.76 -15.13 -7.31
C HIS A 82 -4.00 -14.51 -5.93
N THR A 83 -2.93 -14.26 -5.16
CA THR A 83 -3.05 -13.63 -3.83
C THR A 83 -3.68 -12.24 -3.92
N ALA A 84 -3.37 -11.47 -4.96
CA ALA A 84 -3.96 -10.15 -5.17
C ALA A 84 -5.47 -10.23 -5.42
N ILE A 85 -5.92 -11.18 -6.25
CA ILE A 85 -7.34 -11.43 -6.52
C ILE A 85 -8.07 -11.86 -5.24
N TRP A 86 -7.51 -12.84 -4.51
CA TRP A 86 -8.10 -13.34 -3.27
C TRP A 86 -8.26 -12.26 -2.20
N LEU A 87 -7.27 -11.37 -2.07
CA LEU A 87 -7.35 -10.26 -1.12
C LEU A 87 -8.44 -9.25 -1.50
N GLN A 88 -8.70 -9.03 -2.79
CA GLN A 88 -9.78 -8.17 -3.27
C GLN A 88 -11.15 -8.80 -2.96
N GLU A 89 -11.32 -10.09 -3.23
CA GLU A 89 -12.55 -10.83 -2.93
C GLU A 89 -12.85 -10.85 -1.42
N MET A 90 -11.85 -11.16 -0.60
CA MET A 90 -12.00 -11.20 0.86
C MET A 90 -12.29 -9.82 1.46
N ASP A 91 -11.69 -8.73 0.95
CA ASP A 91 -12.06 -7.37 1.41
C ASP A 91 -13.51 -7.01 1.04
N GLY A 92 -14.01 -7.52 -0.08
CA GLY A 92 -15.44 -7.46 -0.46
C GLY A 92 -16.34 -8.09 0.60
N VAL A 93 -16.02 -9.32 1.01
CA VAL A 93 -16.78 -10.06 2.06
C VAL A 93 -16.75 -9.32 3.41
N THR A 94 -15.64 -8.67 3.79
CA THR A 94 -15.60 -7.91 5.05
C THR A 94 -16.41 -6.61 5.02
N LYS A 95 -16.66 -6.03 3.84
CA LYS A 95 -17.54 -4.85 3.69
C LYS A 95 -19.00 -5.24 3.85
N GLU A 96 -19.40 -6.39 3.33
CA GLU A 96 -20.75 -6.94 3.47
C GLU A 96 -21.03 -7.36 4.93
N MET A 97 -20.07 -8.02 5.59
CA MET A 97 -20.20 -8.42 7.01
C MET A 97 -20.26 -7.21 7.97
N LYS A 98 -19.58 -6.09 7.64
CA LYS A 98 -19.67 -4.84 8.43
C LYS A 98 -21.03 -4.15 8.30
N GLN A 99 -21.78 -4.39 7.22
CA GLN A 99 -23.14 -3.86 7.06
C GLN A 99 -24.17 -4.69 7.84
N GLY A 100 -23.96 -6.00 8.00
CA GLY A 100 -24.83 -6.87 8.81
C GLY A 100 -24.74 -6.67 10.33
N ILE A 101 -23.56 -6.30 10.86
CA ILE A 101 -23.38 -6.11 12.32
C ILE A 101 -24.01 -4.78 12.81
N VAL A 102 -24.25 -3.80 11.93
CA VAL A 102 -24.84 -2.50 12.30
C VAL A 102 -26.38 -2.54 12.35
N ALA A 103 -27.02 -3.60 11.83
CA ALA A 103 -28.47 -3.69 11.76
C ALA A 103 -29.15 -4.26 13.04
N GLU A 104 -28.45 -5.04 13.86
CA GLU A 104 -29.04 -5.80 14.98
C GLU A 104 -28.65 -5.25 16.38
N VAL A 105 -28.38 -3.95 16.51
CA VAL A 105 -28.29 -3.28 17.82
C VAL A 105 -29.24 -2.08 17.85
N LYS A 106 -30.50 -2.29 17.47
CA LYS A 106 -31.61 -1.49 18.00
C LYS A 106 -32.06 -2.11 19.34
N ARG A 107 -31.22 -2.00 20.36
CA ARG A 107 -31.71 -2.21 21.73
C ARG A 107 -32.57 -0.99 22.07
N LYS A 108 -33.85 -1.23 22.33
CA LYS A 108 -34.77 -0.25 22.91
C LYS A 108 -34.07 0.45 24.07
N GLU A 109 -33.82 1.74 23.94
CA GLU A 109 -33.46 2.57 25.08
C GLU A 109 -34.74 2.75 25.91
N GLU A 110 -34.90 1.91 26.93
CA GLU A 110 -35.80 2.26 28.04
C GLU A 110 -35.19 3.43 28.83
N PRO A 111 -36.02 4.37 29.33
CA PRO A 111 -35.52 5.48 30.12
C PRO A 111 -34.99 4.95 31.47
N ARG A 112 -33.66 4.88 31.61
CA ARG A 112 -33.05 4.55 32.89
C ARG A 112 -33.37 5.64 33.91
N ALA A 113 -34.19 5.27 34.89
CA ALA A 113 -34.35 5.99 36.14
C ALA A 113 -32.98 6.26 36.78
N LYS A 114 -32.85 7.44 37.39
CA LYS A 114 -31.65 7.89 38.11
C LYS A 114 -31.42 6.96 39.32
N ALA A 115 -30.53 5.99 39.18
CA ALA A 115 -30.03 5.22 40.31
C ALA A 115 -28.80 5.93 40.89
N GLU A 116 -29.00 6.53 42.06
CA GLU A 116 -27.97 7.05 42.95
C GLU A 116 -27.07 5.90 43.41
N TRP A 117 -25.78 5.98 43.08
CA TRP A 117 -24.77 5.02 43.57
C TRP A 117 -23.69 5.78 44.33
N ASN A 118 -23.66 5.49 45.64
CA ASN A 118 -22.69 5.95 46.61
C ASN A 118 -21.28 5.47 46.22
N LYS A 119 -20.31 6.39 46.19
CA LYS A 119 -18.90 6.07 45.95
C LYS A 119 -18.28 5.49 47.23
N PRO A 120 -17.45 4.42 47.18
CA PRO A 120 -16.67 4.01 48.33
C PRO A 120 -15.50 4.97 48.54
N THR A 121 -15.40 5.53 49.75
CA THR A 121 -14.27 6.31 50.23
C THR A 121 -13.09 5.37 50.50
N ARG A 122 -11.98 5.56 49.80
CA ARG A 122 -10.71 4.95 50.20
C ARG A 122 -10.07 5.81 51.27
N ASN A 123 -10.04 5.28 52.49
CA ASN A 123 -9.26 5.80 53.59
C ASN A 123 -7.77 5.50 53.32
N SER A 124 -6.93 6.53 53.33
CA SER A 124 -5.52 6.39 53.67
C SER A 124 -5.15 7.53 54.61
N GLU A 125 -5.04 7.20 55.88
CA GLU A 125 -4.47 8.06 56.92
C GLU A 125 -2.97 8.20 56.67
N GLY A 126 -2.48 9.43 56.58
CA GLY A 126 -1.06 9.69 56.37
C GLY A 126 -0.73 11.13 55.99
N THR A 127 -0.54 11.95 57.03
CA THR A 127 0.22 13.21 57.07
C THR A 127 -0.18 14.34 56.11
N LYS A 128 -0.83 15.35 56.71
CA LYS A 128 -0.95 16.72 56.20
C LYS A 128 0.45 17.30 55.95
N VAL A 129 0.86 17.40 54.70
CA VAL A 129 1.93 18.31 54.27
C VAL A 129 1.29 19.46 53.50
N ASN A 130 1.61 20.69 53.91
CA ASN A 130 1.06 21.93 53.38
C ASN A 130 1.16 21.96 51.85
N ASN A 131 0.00 22.07 51.19
CA ASN A 131 -0.14 22.16 49.74
C ASN A 131 0.05 23.60 49.24
N GLU A 132 1.00 24.33 49.83
CA GLU A 132 1.43 25.65 49.35
C GLU A 132 2.57 25.49 48.31
N GLU A 133 3.31 24.38 48.35
CA GLU A 133 4.52 24.18 47.54
C GLU A 133 4.30 23.37 46.24
N LYS A 134 3.10 22.80 46.03
CA LYS A 134 2.73 22.15 44.76
C LYS A 134 1.93 23.02 43.79
N ARG A 135 1.75 24.31 44.11
CA ARG A 135 1.19 25.32 43.18
C ARG A 135 2.25 26.10 42.39
N ARG A 136 3.54 25.75 42.51
CA ARG A 136 4.65 26.44 41.82
C ARG A 136 5.30 25.71 40.64
N THR A 137 4.75 24.58 40.17
CA THR A 137 5.30 23.88 38.98
C THR A 137 4.25 23.41 37.97
N GLN A 138 3.06 24.05 37.92
CA GLN A 138 2.05 23.78 36.88
C GLN A 138 1.82 24.94 35.92
N GLU A 139 2.76 25.86 35.83
CA GLU A 139 2.89 26.72 34.64
C GLU A 139 3.67 25.94 33.58
N GLY A 140 3.01 25.59 32.46
CA GLY A 140 3.73 25.22 31.24
C GLY A 140 3.69 23.77 30.76
N ARG A 141 2.70 22.94 31.14
CA ARG A 141 2.40 21.77 30.29
C ARG A 141 1.45 22.19 29.19
N ASP A 142 2.05 22.55 28.06
CA ASP A 142 1.42 22.87 26.79
C ASP A 142 0.57 21.68 26.32
N ILE A 143 -0.72 21.65 26.70
CA ILE A 143 -1.64 20.57 26.33
C ILE A 143 -1.91 20.69 24.83
N LYS A 144 -1.28 19.83 24.04
CA LYS A 144 -1.44 19.76 22.57
C LYS A 144 -2.52 18.77 22.16
N CYS A 145 -3.33 19.17 21.19
CA CYS A 145 -4.39 18.35 20.63
C CYS A 145 -3.82 17.22 19.76
N TYR A 146 -4.16 15.97 20.07
CA TYR A 146 -3.69 14.80 19.32
C TYR A 146 -4.27 14.67 17.89
N ARG A 147 -5.18 15.57 17.47
CA ARG A 147 -5.74 15.60 16.10
C ARG A 147 -5.12 16.69 15.23
N CYS A 148 -4.75 17.82 15.81
CA CYS A 148 -4.21 18.97 15.06
C CYS A 148 -2.86 19.51 15.53
N ASP A 149 -2.27 18.95 16.59
CA ASP A 149 -1.04 19.42 17.24
C ASP A 149 -1.11 20.82 17.86
N ALA A 150 -2.29 21.46 17.85
CA ALA A 150 -2.45 22.80 18.36
C ALA A 150 -2.52 22.80 19.90
N PRO A 151 -1.84 23.76 20.57
CA PRO A 151 -1.90 23.91 22.01
C PRO A 151 -3.25 24.48 22.48
N GLY A 152 -3.50 24.44 23.79
CA GLY A 152 -4.66 25.07 24.42
C GLY A 152 -5.97 24.27 24.35
N HIS A 153 -5.98 23.07 23.76
CA HIS A 153 -7.13 22.18 23.84
C HIS A 153 -6.78 20.69 23.70
N ILE A 154 -7.63 19.84 24.30
CA ILE A 154 -7.68 18.40 24.04
C ILE A 154 -8.70 18.18 22.93
N ALA A 155 -8.53 17.13 22.11
CA ALA A 155 -9.39 16.90 20.96
C ALA A 155 -10.86 16.70 21.36
N SER A 156 -11.60 17.80 21.29
CA SER A 156 -13.02 17.88 21.57
C SER A 156 -13.79 18.00 20.27
N ARG A 157 -15.06 17.56 20.32
CA ARG A 157 -15.97 17.53 19.17
C ARG A 157 -16.23 18.92 18.59
N LYS A 158 -16.10 19.98 19.41
CA LYS A 158 -16.32 21.39 19.05
C LYS A 158 -15.05 22.17 18.66
N ALA A 159 -13.85 21.69 19.04
CA ALA A 159 -12.63 22.51 19.02
C ALA A 159 -11.54 22.05 18.02
N SER A 160 -11.75 20.96 17.28
CA SER A 160 -10.70 20.39 16.44
C SER A 160 -10.88 20.74 14.96
N ALA A 161 -10.10 21.71 14.46
CA ALA A 161 -9.98 22.04 13.02
C ALA A 161 -9.67 20.80 12.15
N ALA A 162 -8.98 19.80 12.71
CA ALA A 162 -8.66 18.56 12.02
C ALA A 162 -9.83 17.57 11.88
N ARG A 163 -11.05 17.89 12.33
CA ARG A 163 -12.20 16.96 12.31
C ARG A 163 -12.50 16.43 10.91
N ASN A 164 -12.48 17.31 9.92
CA ASN A 164 -12.75 16.96 8.52
C ASN A 164 -11.47 16.90 7.67
N ALA A 165 -10.31 17.18 8.26
CA ALA A 165 -9.04 17.08 7.56
C ALA A 165 -8.75 15.63 7.17
N ILE A 166 -8.36 15.42 5.92
CA ILE A 166 -7.90 14.14 5.39
C ILE A 166 -6.38 14.07 5.60
N CYS A 167 -5.92 13.02 6.27
CA CYS A 167 -4.50 12.78 6.45
C CYS A 167 -3.87 12.36 5.12
N HIS A 168 -2.88 13.11 4.63
CA HIS A 168 -2.19 12.79 3.38
C HIS A 168 -1.27 11.55 3.48
N ASN A 169 -0.95 11.06 4.70
CA ASN A 169 -0.14 9.85 4.88
C ASN A 169 -0.97 8.55 4.88
N TYR A 170 -2.26 8.61 5.23
CA TYR A 170 -3.11 7.41 5.40
C TYR A 170 -4.51 7.52 4.77
N GLY A 171 -4.90 8.70 4.27
CA GLY A 171 -6.18 8.96 3.61
C GLY A 171 -7.40 9.00 4.52
N LYS A 172 -7.25 8.82 5.84
CA LYS A 172 -8.39 8.90 6.79
C LYS A 172 -8.64 10.31 7.31
N ARG A 173 -9.93 10.60 7.57
CA ARG A 173 -10.40 11.85 8.16
C ARG A 173 -10.16 11.90 9.68
N GLY A 174 -9.95 13.11 10.22
CA GLY A 174 -9.97 13.36 11.67
C GLY A 174 -8.63 13.70 12.31
N HIS A 175 -7.54 13.77 11.53
CA HIS A 175 -6.22 14.21 11.99
C HIS A 175 -5.38 14.76 10.81
N PHE A 176 -4.39 15.61 11.10
CA PHE A 176 -3.41 16.04 10.11
C PHE A 176 -2.28 15.02 9.93
N ALA A 177 -1.65 15.02 8.75
CA ALA A 177 -0.51 14.15 8.43
C ALA A 177 0.64 14.27 9.45
N LYS A 178 0.88 15.48 9.97
CA LYS A 178 1.91 15.78 10.98
C LYS A 178 1.76 14.95 12.28
N VAL A 179 0.54 14.62 12.67
CA VAL A 179 0.24 13.84 13.90
C VAL A 179 -0.20 12.41 13.59
N CYS A 180 0.03 11.96 12.35
CA CYS A 180 -0.32 10.61 11.94
C CYS A 180 0.55 9.60 12.71
N ARG A 181 -0.11 8.69 13.43
CA ARG A 181 0.57 7.61 14.18
C ARG A 181 1.02 6.45 13.30
N LEU A 182 0.60 6.43 12.03
CA LEU A 182 1.05 5.47 11.03
C LEU A 182 2.27 6.08 10.32
N LYS A 183 3.41 5.39 10.38
CA LYS A 183 4.61 5.79 9.64
C LYS A 183 4.33 5.67 8.13
N SER A 184 4.58 6.75 7.40
CA SER A 184 4.37 6.84 5.95
C SER A 184 5.11 5.71 5.22
N LYS A 185 4.39 4.78 4.59
CA LYS A 185 4.97 4.00 3.49
C LYS A 185 4.79 4.84 2.23
N VAL A 186 5.93 5.40 1.79
CA VAL A 186 6.35 5.82 0.44
C VAL A 186 5.22 6.13 -0.56
N GLY A 187 5.30 7.36 -1.10
CA GLY A 187 4.33 7.99 -1.98
C GLY A 187 3.94 7.20 -3.23
N ASN A 188 2.69 7.45 -3.64
CA ASN A 188 2.17 7.10 -4.94
C ASN A 188 2.97 7.87 -6.01
N LYS A 189 3.82 7.17 -6.76
CA LYS A 189 4.32 7.68 -8.03
C LYS A 189 3.41 7.21 -9.17
N SER A 190 3.18 8.14 -10.09
CA SER A 190 2.29 8.05 -11.26
C SER A 190 2.63 6.87 -12.17
N ILE A 191 1.60 6.31 -12.81
CA ILE A 191 1.62 5.20 -13.77
C ILE A 191 2.52 5.48 -15.01
N GLN A 192 2.90 6.74 -15.25
CA GLN A 192 3.74 7.13 -16.39
C GLN A 192 5.20 6.64 -16.28
N GLU A 193 5.74 6.44 -15.08
CA GLU A 193 7.17 6.05 -14.91
C GLU A 193 7.46 4.57 -15.29
N ILE A 194 6.45 3.75 -15.62
CA ILE A 194 6.64 2.33 -16.00
C ILE A 194 6.85 2.17 -17.51
N GLN A 195 6.31 3.10 -18.32
CA GLN A 195 6.53 3.14 -19.77
C GLN A 195 8.02 3.46 -20.06
N ASP A 196 8.57 4.43 -19.33
CA ASP A 196 9.94 4.92 -19.51
C ASP A 196 11.02 3.84 -19.25
N VAL A 197 10.77 2.87 -18.34
CA VAL A 197 11.74 1.80 -18.05
C VAL A 197 11.84 0.78 -19.20
N CYS A 198 10.79 0.63 -20.02
CA CYS A 198 10.85 -0.23 -21.20
C CYS A 198 11.41 0.50 -22.43
N GLU A 199 11.20 1.82 -22.55
CA GLU A 199 11.70 2.66 -23.66
C GLU A 199 13.22 2.87 -23.61
N THR A 200 13.81 3.00 -22.42
CA THR A 200 15.28 3.20 -22.25
C THR A 200 16.18 2.08 -22.80
N MET A 201 15.65 0.92 -23.20
CA MET A 201 16.43 -0.14 -23.85
C MET A 201 16.41 -0.11 -25.38
N GLU A 202 15.59 0.73 -26.03
CA GLU A 202 15.79 1.00 -27.46
C GLU A 202 17.21 1.57 -27.68
N ASP A 203 17.69 2.42 -26.78
CA ASP A 203 19.06 2.97 -26.82
C ASP A 203 20.15 1.92 -26.49
N ILE A 204 19.87 0.94 -25.64
CA ILE A 204 20.85 -0.12 -25.28
C ILE A 204 20.95 -1.18 -26.39
N ILE A 205 19.83 -1.54 -27.03
CA ILE A 205 19.84 -2.48 -28.16
C ILE A 205 20.42 -1.83 -29.44
N LEU A 206 20.23 -0.52 -29.63
CA LEU A 206 20.87 0.23 -30.71
C LEU A 206 22.40 0.35 -30.52
N THR A 207 22.87 0.47 -29.27
CA THR A 207 24.31 0.53 -28.99
C THR A 207 25.01 -0.82 -29.11
N MET A 208 24.33 -1.95 -28.84
CA MET A 208 24.90 -3.29 -29.07
C MET A 208 24.95 -3.71 -30.55
N ASN A 209 24.13 -3.11 -31.42
CA ASN A 209 24.12 -3.36 -32.87
C ASN A 209 24.90 -2.31 -33.69
N GLY A 210 25.49 -1.30 -33.04
CA GLY A 210 26.20 -0.18 -33.68
C GLY A 210 27.74 -0.33 -33.76
N GLY A 211 28.31 -1.47 -33.35
CA GLY A 211 29.75 -1.72 -33.43
C GLY A 211 30.13 -2.45 -34.71
N ARG A 212 30.37 -1.69 -35.79
CA ARG A 212 31.21 -2.13 -36.93
C ARG A 212 32.65 -1.71 -36.69
#